data_AF-A0A6H5L128-F1
#
_entry.id   AF-A0A6H5L128-F1
#
_cell.length_a   1.000
_cell.length_b   1.000
_cell.length_c   1.000
_cell.angle_alpha   90.00
_cell.angle_beta   90.00
_cell.angle_gamma   90.00
#
_symmetry.space_group_name_H-M   'P 1'
#
loop_
_entity.id
_entity.type
_entity.pdbx_description
1 polymer ?
#
loop_
_entity_poly.entity_id
_entity_poly.type
_entity_poly.pdbx_seq_one_letter_code
_entity_poly.pdbx_strand_id
1 'polypeptide(L)'
;MHPPLLRPHPSCHEEVKMLMACHEENPYGKFFGACNDLKLALDSCFVLEKEEKRRKNLAKARRFDAGFQKELELRRKELEQEQQQAGR
;
A
#
# COMPACT_ATOMS: atom_id res chain seq x y z
N MET A 1 8.31 -18.81 9.37
CA MET A 1 8.31 -18.78 7.89
C MET A 1 7.27 -17.76 7.42
N HIS A 2 7.65 -16.77 6.61
CA HIS A 2 6.70 -15.83 5.99
C HIS A 2 5.96 -16.58 4.86
N PRO A 3 4.64 -16.37 4.64
CA PRO A 3 3.92 -16.92 3.50
C PRO A 3 4.58 -16.52 2.16
N PRO A 4 4.29 -17.21 1.06
CA PRO A 4 5.00 -16.96 -0.19
C PRO A 4 4.86 -15.51 -0.66
N LEU A 5 6.00 -14.92 -1.05
CA LEU A 5 6.21 -13.56 -1.52
C LEU A 5 5.65 -13.37 -2.95
N LEU A 6 4.45 -13.88 -3.20
CA LEU A 6 3.81 -14.01 -4.51
C LEU A 6 3.48 -12.67 -5.18
N ARG A 7 3.58 -11.56 -4.46
CA ARG A 7 3.30 -10.24 -5.02
C ARG A 7 4.60 -9.50 -5.33
N PRO A 8 4.64 -8.69 -6.40
CA PRO A 8 5.80 -7.89 -6.72
C PRO A 8 6.05 -6.88 -5.60
N HIS A 9 7.28 -6.88 -5.08
CA HIS A 9 7.80 -5.97 -4.08
C HIS A 9 8.88 -5.09 -4.73
N PRO A 10 8.51 -4.05 -5.49
CA PRO A 10 9.45 -3.28 -6.31
C PRO A 10 10.60 -2.65 -5.52
N SER A 11 10.40 -2.31 -4.24
CA SER A 11 11.45 -1.72 -3.39
C SER A 11 12.27 -2.75 -2.61
N CYS A 12 11.75 -3.97 -2.42
CA CYS A 12 12.36 -5.00 -1.57
C CYS A 12 12.77 -6.26 -2.33
N HIS A 13 12.88 -6.16 -3.66
CA HIS A 13 13.10 -7.30 -4.55
C HIS A 13 14.43 -8.01 -4.28
N GLU A 14 15.47 -7.26 -3.92
CA GLU A 14 16.80 -7.81 -3.67
C GLU A 14 16.85 -8.57 -2.33
N GLU A 15 16.20 -8.05 -1.29
CA GLU A 15 16.06 -8.70 0.02
C GLU A 15 15.28 -10.02 -0.10
N VAL A 16 14.26 -10.04 -0.95
CA VAL A 16 13.50 -11.26 -1.27
C VAL A 16 14.42 -12.29 -1.92
N LYS A 17 15.19 -11.91 -2.94
CA LYS A 17 16.15 -12.82 -3.60
C LYS A 17 17.17 -13.38 -2.63
N MET A 18 17.76 -12.54 -1.78
CA MET A 18 18.75 -12.98 -0.80
C MET A 18 18.18 -14.00 0.18
N LEU A 19 16.96 -13.76 0.68
CA LEU A 19 16.30 -14.71 1.57
C LEU A 19 15.94 -16.03 0.86
N MET A 20 15.52 -15.96 -0.42
CA MET A 20 15.25 -17.14 -1.24
C MET A 20 16.52 -17.97 -1.47
N ALA A 21 17.62 -17.34 -1.85
CA ALA A 21 18.92 -17.99 -2.02
C ALA A 21 19.36 -18.71 -0.73
N CYS A 22 19.24 -18.04 0.42
CA CYS A 22 19.58 -18.66 1.71
C CYS A 22 18.69 -19.89 2.01
N HIS A 23 17.40 -19.84 1.67
CA HIS A 23 16.48 -20.97 1.85
C HIS A 23 16.76 -22.14 0.89
N GLU A 24 17.27 -21.87 -0.31
CA GLU A 24 17.70 -22.89 -1.28
C GLU A 24 18.99 -23.57 -0.85
N GLU A 25 19.96 -22.80 -0.37
CA GLU A 25 21.24 -23.31 0.14
C GLU A 25 21.08 -24.06 1.49
N ASN A 26 20.11 -23.64 2.32
CA ASN A 26 19.90 -24.17 3.66
C ASN A 26 18.48 -24.75 3.84
N PRO A 27 18.13 -25.87 3.18
CA PRO A 27 16.77 -26.41 3.19
C PRO A 27 16.30 -26.85 4.58
N TYR A 28 17.21 -27.27 5.46
CA TYR A 28 16.92 -27.54 6.88
C TYR A 28 17.25 -26.35 7.78
N GLY A 29 18.38 -25.67 7.53
CA GLY A 29 18.84 -24.52 8.32
C GLY A 29 17.87 -23.34 8.35
N LYS A 30 17.06 -23.17 7.31
CA LYS A 30 15.97 -22.18 7.27
C LYS A 30 14.94 -22.32 8.39
N PHE A 31 14.75 -23.53 8.93
CA PHE A 31 13.83 -23.77 10.07
C PHE A 31 14.51 -23.55 11.42
N PHE A 32 15.84 -23.64 11.47
CA PHE A 32 16.64 -23.45 12.68
C PHE A 32 17.25 -22.04 12.81
N GLY A 33 16.86 -21.12 11.91
CA GLY A 33 17.21 -19.70 12.02
C GLY A 33 18.49 -19.28 11.28
N ALA A 34 19.06 -20.14 10.42
CA ALA A 34 20.27 -19.82 9.65
C ALA A 34 20.12 -18.58 8.74
N CYS A 35 18.88 -18.24 8.36
CA CYS A 35 18.56 -17.11 7.49
C CYS A 35 17.88 -15.94 8.23
N ASN A 36 17.98 -15.88 9.57
CA ASN A 36 17.27 -14.88 10.37
C ASN A 36 17.72 -13.44 10.08
N ASP A 37 19.00 -13.20 9.83
CA ASP A 37 19.49 -11.84 9.55
C ASP A 37 18.92 -11.28 8.24
N LEU A 38 18.90 -12.12 7.19
CA LEU A 38 18.27 -11.78 5.91
C LEU A 38 16.76 -11.57 6.05
N LYS A 39 16.13 -12.35 6.93
CA LYS A 39 14.72 -12.16 7.24
C LYS A 39 14.47 -10.81 7.93
N LEU A 40 15.30 -10.44 8.91
CA LEU A 40 15.17 -9.16 9.62
C LEU A 40 15.33 -7.97 8.65
N ALA A 41 16.30 -8.07 7.74
CA ALA A 41 16.48 -7.09 6.66
C ALA A 41 15.23 -6.98 5.79
N LEU A 42 14.69 -8.12 5.32
CA LEU A 42 13.47 -8.14 4.53
C LEU A 42 12.26 -7.54 5.27
N ASP A 43 12.06 -7.92 6.53
CA ASP A 43 10.95 -7.42 7.37
C ASP A 43 11.04 -5.89 7.52
N SER A 44 12.25 -5.34 7.72
CA SER A 44 12.47 -3.89 7.76
C SER A 44 12.11 -3.20 6.45
N CYS A 45 12.45 -3.80 5.31
CA CYS A 45 12.12 -3.25 4.01
C CYS A 45 10.60 -3.22 3.78
N PHE A 46 9.88 -4.28 4.17
CA PHE A 46 8.42 -4.32 4.05
C PHE A 46 7.70 -3.30 4.92
N VAL A 47 8.24 -2.96 6.09
CA VAL A 47 7.69 -1.87 6.90
C VAL A 47 7.77 -0.55 6.11
N LEU A 48 8.93 -0.24 5.54
CA LEU A 48 9.14 0.97 4.75
C LEU A 48 8.27 1.01 3.49
N GLU A 49 8.20 -0.09 2.74
CA GLU A 49 7.35 -0.19 1.54
C GLU A 49 5.86 0.02 1.89
N LYS A 50 5.41 -0.59 3.00
CA LYS A 50 4.03 -0.45 3.48
C LYS A 50 3.73 0.98 3.90
N GLU A 51 4.65 1.65 4.58
CA GLU A 51 4.51 3.06 4.97
C GLU A 51 4.43 3.99 3.75
N GLU A 52 5.29 3.77 2.77
CA GLU A 52 5.26 4.56 1.53
C GLU A 52 3.93 4.39 0.79
N LYS A 53 3.48 3.14 0.65
CA LYS A 53 2.19 2.83 0.01
C LYS A 53 1.02 3.44 0.79
N ARG A 54 1.05 3.38 2.12
CA ARG A 54 0.04 4.02 2.98
C ARG A 54 0.01 5.53 2.75
N ARG A 55 1.17 6.19 2.67
CA ARG A 55 1.28 7.63 2.41
C ARG A 55 0.71 8.00 1.03
N LYS A 56 1.06 7.24 -0.01
CA LYS A 56 0.55 7.43 -1.38
C LYS A 56 -0.98 7.26 -1.44
N ASN A 57 -1.50 6.22 -0.81
CA ASN A 57 -2.93 5.95 -0.76
C ASN A 57 -3.69 7.05 -0.01
N LEU A 58 -3.16 7.52 1.12
CA LEU A 58 -3.76 8.62 1.87
C LEU A 58 -3.79 9.92 1.06
N ALA A 59 -2.71 10.25 0.36
CA ALA A 59 -2.67 11.42 -0.52
C ALA A 59 -3.68 11.31 -1.66
N LYS A 60 -3.82 10.13 -2.27
CA LYS A 60 -4.81 9.86 -3.32
C LYS A 60 -6.25 9.99 -2.79
N ALA A 61 -6.54 9.38 -1.63
CA ALA A 61 -7.85 9.47 -0.98
C ALA A 61 -8.22 10.92 -0.69
N ARG A 62 -7.32 11.69 -0.05
CA ARG A 62 -7.57 13.12 0.24
C ARG A 62 -7.85 13.95 -1.01
N ARG A 63 -7.14 13.70 -2.12
CA ARG A 63 -7.39 14.39 -3.39
C ARG A 63 -8.76 14.03 -3.97
N PHE A 64 -9.12 12.76 -3.90
CA PHE A 64 -10.42 12.28 -4.35
C PHE A 64 -11.55 12.88 -3.50
N ASP A 65 -11.44 12.80 -2.17
CA ASP A 65 -12.44 13.33 -1.23
C ASP A 65 -12.66 14.83 -1.43
N ALA A 66 -11.58 15.61 -1.59
CA ALA A 66 -11.67 17.04 -1.83
C ALA A 66 -12.33 17.39 -3.17
N GLY A 67 -12.09 16.60 -4.23
CA GLY A 67 -12.76 16.78 -5.51
C GLY A 67 -14.24 16.43 -5.43
N PHE A 68 -14.53 15.27 -4.83
CA PHE A 68 -15.88 14.77 -4.66
C PHE A 68 -16.76 15.70 -3.80
N GLN A 69 -16.22 16.24 -2.71
CA GLN A 69 -16.93 17.23 -1.87
C GLN A 69 -17.29 18.49 -2.66
N LYS A 70 -16.36 19.02 -3.47
CA LYS A 70 -16.65 20.19 -4.33
C LYS A 70 -17.75 19.90 -5.34
N GLU A 71 -17.72 18.72 -5.96
CA GLU A 71 -18.75 18.29 -6.91
C GLU A 71 -20.12 18.19 -6.25
N LEU A 72 -20.21 17.57 -5.07
CA LEU A 72 -21.45 17.50 -4.29
C LEU A 72 -21.99 18.88 -3.90
N GLU A 73 -21.10 19.81 -3.50
CA GLU A 73 -21.49 21.18 -3.16
C GLU A 73 -22.04 21.95 -4.38
N LEU A 74 -21.41 21.80 -5.54
CA LEU A 74 -21.91 22.40 -6.79
C LEU A 74 -23.28 21.84 -7.13
N ARG A 75 -23.44 20.51 -7.10
CA ARG A 75 -24.72 19.87 -7.39
C ARG A 75 -25.81 20.30 -6.42
N ARG A 76 -25.48 20.47 -5.14
CA ARG A 76 -26.43 20.98 -4.14
C ARG A 76 -26.89 22.40 -4.48
N LYS A 77 -25.97 23.30 -4.86
CA LYS A 77 -26.30 24.68 -5.25
C LYS A 77 -27.14 24.74 -6.53
N GLU A 78 -26.86 23.90 -7.51
CA GLU A 78 -27.68 23.79 -8.73
C GLU A 78 -29.12 23.41 -8.39
N LEU A 79 -29.30 22.37 -7.57
CA LEU A 79 -30.63 21.93 -7.13
C LEU A 79 -31.36 23.02 -6.34
N GLU A 80 -30.66 23.76 -5.47
CA GLU A 80 -31.23 24.91 -4.75
C GLU A 80 -31.67 26.03 -5.73
N GLN A 81 -30.89 26.31 -6.77
CA GLN A 81 -31.24 27.30 -7.80
C GLN A 81 -32.44 26.87 -8.64
N GLU A 82 -32.47 25.60 -9.06
CA GLU A 82 -33.60 25.01 -9.80
C GLU A 82 -34.90 25.11 -8.99
N GLN A 83 -34.87 24.78 -7.70
CA GLN A 83 -36.04 24.90 -6.81
C GLN A 83 -36.51 26.35 -6.66
N GLN A 84 -35.59 27.30 -6.52
CA GLN A 84 -35.93 28.73 -6.43
C GLN A 84 -36.47 29.30 -7.75
N GLN A 85 -36.13 28.70 -8.89
CA GLN A 85 -36.68 29.09 -10.20
C GLN A 85 -38.04 28.45 -10.44
N ALA A 86 -38.24 27.18 -10.06
CA ALA A 86 -39.51 26.48 -10.21
C ALA A 86 -40.61 26.97 -9.25
N GLY A 87 -40.23 27.57 -8.11
CA GLY A 87 -41.15 28.16 -7.14
C GLY A 87 -41.47 29.66 -7.36
N ARG A 88 -40.93 30.28 -8.42
CA ARG A 88 -41.25 31.65 -8.86
C ARG A 88 -42.15 31.61 -10.08
#